data_AF-M2RH83-F1
#
_entry.id   AF-M2RH83-F1
#
_cell.length_a   1.000
_cell.length_b   1.000
_cell.length_c   1.000
_cell.angle_alpha   90.00
_cell.angle_beta   90.00
_cell.angle_gamma   90.00
#
_symmetry.space_group_name_H-M   'P 1'
#
loop_
_entity.id
_entity.type
_entity.pdbx_description
1 polymer ?
#
loop_
_entity_poly.entity_id
_entity_poly.type
_entity_poly.pdbx_seq_one_letter_code
_entity_poly.pdbx_strand_id
1 'polypeptide(L)'
;MLTQFCKARTLYHICATVSKFLAAVPEVLAMLPNVVKLELYSLKIDGTLRMALAHQLPLLQEIRVIRCTLPGIARMAELVCFFPHLKKFKVGDVFVMPPEPGHTFPEVISRPSLEVIRFPSRLFLVDDSISNFLDWLVKESLHTHIRTLDIVLFRHKEAEIVRNLLRGVGPSLQDLSFSLDPENRGESKCALLSILTF
;
A
#
# COMPACT_ATOMS: atom_id res chain seq x y z
N MET A 1 -17.93 -14.12 -15.75
CA MET A 1 -16.97 -14.39 -14.66
C MET A 1 -17.14 -13.26 -13.64
N LEU A 2 -17.49 -13.60 -12.41
CA LEU A 2 -18.33 -12.82 -11.49
C LEU A 2 -17.66 -11.54 -10.97
N THR A 3 -18.23 -10.38 -11.30
CA THR A 3 -18.07 -9.17 -10.50
C THR A 3 -19.05 -9.27 -9.33
N GLN A 4 -18.59 -9.74 -8.17
CA GLN A 4 -19.45 -9.87 -7.01
C GLN A 4 -19.42 -8.57 -6.21
N PHE A 5 -20.51 -7.79 -6.28
CA PHE A 5 -20.73 -6.64 -5.40
C PHE A 5 -21.42 -7.11 -4.13
N CYS A 6 -20.65 -7.43 -3.09
CA CYS A 6 -21.23 -7.72 -1.78
C CYS A 6 -21.57 -6.41 -1.07
N LYS A 7 -22.87 -6.08 -0.99
CA LYS A 7 -23.34 -4.89 -0.27
C LYS A 7 -23.43 -5.17 1.23
N ALA A 8 -22.32 -4.97 1.95
CA ALA A 8 -22.32 -4.93 3.41
C ALA A 8 -22.24 -3.47 3.88
N ARG A 9 -23.40 -2.78 3.89
CA ARG A 9 -23.74 -1.40 4.34
C ARG A 9 -22.79 -0.20 4.10
N THR A 10 -21.48 -0.36 3.91
CA THR A 10 -20.48 0.67 3.57
C THR A 10 -19.23 0.10 2.87
N LEU A 11 -19.19 -1.22 2.68
CA LEU A 11 -18.03 -1.94 2.16
C LEU A 11 -18.39 -2.57 0.83
N TYR A 12 -17.72 -2.13 -0.24
CA TYR A 12 -17.84 -2.72 -1.56
C TYR A 12 -16.59 -3.57 -1.81
N HIS A 13 -16.76 -4.88 -1.73
CA HIS A 13 -15.76 -5.79 -2.30
C HIS A 13 -15.92 -5.73 -3.81
N ILE A 14 -14.89 -5.28 -4.51
CA ILE A 14 -14.87 -5.32 -5.97
C ILE A 14 -13.81 -6.33 -6.39
N CYS A 15 -14.24 -7.58 -6.57
CA CYS A 15 -13.40 -8.64 -7.14
C CYS A 15 -13.60 -8.65 -8.65
N ALA A 16 -12.55 -8.39 -9.42
CA ALA A 16 -12.65 -8.38 -10.86
C ALA A 16 -11.33 -8.78 -11.53
N THR A 17 -11.43 -9.32 -12.74
CA THR A 17 -10.28 -9.64 -13.60
C THR A 17 -10.04 -8.52 -14.63
N VAL A 18 -8.76 -8.18 -14.82
CA VAL A 18 -8.25 -6.89 -15.34
C VAL A 18 -8.88 -6.39 -16.64
N SER A 19 -9.10 -7.26 -17.64
CA SER A 19 -9.35 -6.80 -19.01
C SER A 19 -10.77 -6.32 -19.28
N LYS A 20 -11.77 -6.83 -18.55
CA LYS A 20 -13.19 -6.37 -18.68
C LYS A 20 -13.59 -5.40 -17.58
N PHE A 21 -12.85 -5.40 -16.48
CA PHE A 21 -13.11 -4.53 -15.36
C PHE A 21 -12.89 -3.07 -15.73
N LEU A 22 -11.70 -2.71 -16.22
CA LEU A 22 -11.31 -1.32 -16.44
C LEU A 22 -12.24 -0.56 -17.41
N ALA A 23 -12.85 -1.24 -18.38
CA ALA A 23 -13.77 -0.63 -19.34
C ALA A 23 -15.13 -0.24 -18.72
N ALA A 24 -15.66 -1.03 -17.78
CA ALA A 24 -16.98 -0.78 -17.16
C ALA A 24 -16.89 -0.13 -15.77
N VAL A 25 -15.68 -0.06 -15.20
CA VAL A 25 -15.42 0.47 -13.86
C VAL A 25 -15.88 1.90 -13.65
N PRO A 26 -15.62 2.87 -14.54
CA PRO A 26 -16.00 4.25 -14.29
C PRO A 26 -17.51 4.42 -14.09
N GLU A 27 -18.32 3.76 -14.92
CA GLU A 27 -19.79 3.80 -14.82
C GLU A 27 -20.29 3.17 -13.52
N VAL A 28 -19.73 2.02 -13.14
CA VAL A 28 -20.15 1.34 -11.91
C VAL A 28 -19.71 2.11 -10.66
N LEU A 29 -18.49 2.67 -10.65
CA LEU A 29 -18.01 3.45 -9.53
C LEU A 29 -18.75 4.79 -9.39
N ALA A 30 -19.17 5.40 -10.49
CA ALA A 30 -20.01 6.59 -10.47
C ALA A 30 -21.35 6.34 -9.75
N MET A 31 -21.87 5.11 -9.79
CA MET A 31 -23.07 4.72 -9.04
C MET A 31 -22.81 4.46 -7.54
N LEU A 32 -21.55 4.46 -7.11
CA LEU A 32 -21.12 4.14 -5.74
C LEU A 32 -20.37 5.30 -5.07
N PRO A 33 -20.93 6.52 -5.00
CA PRO A 33 -20.21 7.71 -4.51
C PRO A 33 -19.80 7.63 -3.03
N ASN A 34 -20.44 6.74 -2.26
CA ASN A 34 -20.24 6.58 -0.82
C ASN A 34 -19.28 5.43 -0.46
N VAL A 35 -18.43 4.98 -1.38
CA VAL A 35 -17.44 3.94 -1.09
C VAL A 35 -16.37 4.51 -0.15
N VAL A 36 -16.34 3.98 1.07
CA VAL A 36 -15.32 4.34 2.08
C VAL A 36 -14.17 3.32 2.10
N LYS A 37 -14.43 2.09 1.62
CA LYS A 37 -13.45 1.02 1.55
C LYS A 37 -13.48 0.32 0.20
N LEU A 38 -12.29 0.15 -0.38
CA LEU A 38 -12.07 -0.54 -1.64
C LEU A 38 -11.05 -1.65 -1.45
N GLU A 39 -11.40 -2.86 -1.88
CA GLU A 39 -10.44 -3.97 -1.97
C GLU A 39 -10.21 -4.32 -3.44
N LEU A 40 -8.95 -4.29 -3.86
CA LEU A 40 -8.46 -4.65 -5.18
C LEU A 40 -7.82 -6.04 -5.06
N TYR A 41 -8.30 -7.00 -5.86
CA TYR A 41 -7.90 -8.39 -5.76
C TYR A 41 -7.50 -8.95 -7.13
N SER A 42 -6.31 -9.54 -7.23
CA SER A 42 -5.84 -10.20 -8.46
C SER A 42 -5.87 -9.30 -9.71
N LEU A 43 -5.47 -8.04 -9.52
CA LEU A 43 -5.40 -7.03 -10.58
C LEU A 43 -3.96 -6.63 -10.93
N LYS A 44 -3.73 -6.29 -12.20
CA LYS A 44 -2.58 -5.48 -12.59
C LYS A 44 -2.92 -4.03 -12.31
N ILE A 45 -2.16 -3.39 -11.42
CA ILE A 45 -2.32 -1.98 -11.07
C ILE A 45 -1.34 -1.20 -11.94
N ASP A 46 -1.86 -0.43 -12.88
CA ASP A 46 -1.08 0.45 -13.75
C ASP A 46 -1.68 1.86 -13.76
N GLY A 47 -1.12 2.74 -14.59
CA GLY A 47 -1.57 4.13 -14.69
C GLY A 47 -3.02 4.31 -15.16
N THR A 48 -3.67 3.29 -15.75
CA THR A 48 -5.07 3.40 -16.16
C THR A 48 -6.02 3.37 -14.97
N LEU A 49 -5.66 2.64 -13.91
CA LEU A 49 -6.45 2.55 -12.70
C LEU A 49 -6.57 3.90 -11.99
N ARG A 50 -5.51 4.72 -12.03
CA ARG A 50 -5.52 6.11 -11.55
C ARG A 50 -6.67 6.89 -12.17
N MET A 51 -6.74 6.90 -13.49
CA MET A 51 -7.72 7.68 -14.26
C MET A 51 -9.15 7.22 -13.94
N ALA A 52 -9.33 5.92 -13.71
CA ALA A 52 -10.64 5.36 -13.40
C ALA A 52 -11.11 5.66 -11.96
N LEU A 53 -10.21 5.72 -10.97
CA LEU A 53 -10.58 5.79 -9.56
C LEU A 53 -10.57 7.20 -8.97
N ALA A 54 -9.62 8.07 -9.36
CA ALA A 54 -9.30 9.29 -8.61
C ALA A 54 -10.46 10.28 -8.47
N HIS A 55 -11.41 10.29 -9.42
CA HIS A 55 -12.56 11.18 -9.41
C HIS A 55 -13.88 10.52 -8.98
N GLN A 56 -13.89 9.19 -8.84
CA GLN A 56 -15.13 8.44 -8.60
C GLN A 56 -15.36 8.09 -7.13
N LEU A 57 -14.31 8.10 -6.31
CA LEU A 57 -14.37 7.63 -4.91
C LEU A 57 -13.87 8.71 -3.93
N PRO A 58 -14.56 9.87 -3.84
CA PRO A 58 -14.08 10.99 -3.03
C PRO A 58 -14.04 10.70 -1.53
N LEU A 59 -14.81 9.72 -1.05
CA LEU A 59 -14.89 9.36 0.37
C LEU A 59 -14.01 8.17 0.75
N LEU A 60 -13.11 7.71 -0.13
CA LEU A 60 -12.31 6.53 0.12
C LEU A 60 -11.31 6.76 1.27
N GLN A 61 -11.41 5.94 2.31
CA GLN A 61 -10.57 5.99 3.50
C GLN A 61 -9.73 4.72 3.70
N GLU A 62 -10.15 3.57 3.16
CA GLU A 62 -9.39 2.33 3.22
C GLU A 62 -9.22 1.74 1.82
N ILE A 63 -7.98 1.45 1.45
CA ILE A 63 -7.67 0.66 0.27
C ILE A 63 -6.87 -0.57 0.68
N ARG A 64 -7.27 -1.71 0.13
CA ARG A 64 -6.55 -2.97 0.27
C ARG A 64 -6.17 -3.51 -1.09
N VAL A 65 -4.90 -3.84 -1.27
CA VAL A 65 -4.35 -4.40 -2.50
C VAL A 65 -3.91 -5.83 -2.21
N ILE A 66 -4.51 -6.82 -2.86
CA ILE A 66 -4.28 -8.24 -2.57
C ILE A 66 -3.99 -9.00 -3.86
N ARG A 67 -2.92 -9.78 -3.90
CA ARG A 67 -2.58 -10.63 -5.06
C ARG A 67 -2.46 -9.83 -6.36
N CYS A 68 -2.09 -8.57 -6.27
CA CYS A 68 -1.97 -7.67 -7.41
C CYS A 68 -0.55 -7.66 -7.96
N THR A 69 -0.42 -7.25 -9.23
CA THR A 69 0.86 -6.99 -9.88
C THR A 69 1.04 -5.50 -10.10
N LEU A 70 2.22 -4.95 -9.76
CA LEU A 70 2.54 -3.53 -9.98
C LEU A 70 3.83 -3.38 -10.79
N PRO A 71 3.88 -2.52 -11.83
CA PRO A 71 5.11 -2.13 -12.51
C PRO A 71 5.89 -1.11 -11.65
N GLY A 72 6.65 -1.63 -10.68
CA GLY A 72 7.41 -0.84 -9.72
C GLY A 72 6.60 -0.41 -8.49
N ILE A 73 7.33 -0.11 -7.41
CA ILE A 73 6.73 0.23 -6.10
C ILE A 73 6.10 1.64 -6.07
N ALA A 74 6.52 2.54 -6.97
CA ALA A 74 5.97 3.89 -7.08
C ALA A 74 4.46 3.90 -7.34
N ARG A 75 3.92 2.83 -7.94
CA ARG A 75 2.47 2.65 -8.10
C ARG A 75 1.71 2.53 -6.77
N MET A 76 2.36 2.11 -5.68
CA MET A 76 1.75 2.17 -4.34
C MET A 76 1.66 3.60 -3.81
N ALA A 77 2.71 4.40 -4.02
CA ALA A 77 2.72 5.81 -3.65
C ALA A 77 1.66 6.60 -4.42
N GLU A 78 1.48 6.27 -5.69
CA GLU A 78 0.38 6.77 -6.52
C GLU A 78 -0.99 6.50 -5.87
N LEU A 79 -1.27 5.25 -5.49
CA LEU A 79 -2.54 4.92 -4.81
C LEU A 79 -2.73 5.72 -3.52
N VAL A 80 -1.68 5.94 -2.74
CA VAL A 80 -1.74 6.77 -1.53
C VAL A 80 -2.12 8.21 -1.90
N CYS A 81 -1.43 8.81 -2.86
CA CYS A 81 -1.63 10.20 -3.25
C CYS A 81 -2.93 10.47 -4.05
N PHE A 82 -3.62 9.44 -4.53
CA PHE A 82 -4.87 9.63 -5.28
C PHE A 82 -6.08 9.90 -4.40
N PHE A 83 -6.06 9.43 -3.16
CA PHE A 83 -7.22 9.48 -2.29
C PHE A 83 -6.95 10.45 -1.12
N PRO A 84 -7.44 11.70 -1.18
CA PRO A 84 -7.11 12.75 -0.21
C PRO A 84 -7.58 12.41 1.21
N HIS A 85 -8.58 11.55 1.35
CA HIS A 85 -9.14 11.11 2.63
C HIS A 85 -8.62 9.72 3.06
N LEU A 86 -7.61 9.18 2.40
CA LEU A 86 -7.09 7.87 2.73
C LEU A 86 -6.50 7.85 4.14
N LYS A 87 -6.89 6.83 4.92
CA LYS A 87 -6.41 6.60 6.28
C LYS A 87 -5.74 5.26 6.43
N LYS A 88 -6.16 4.26 5.66
CA LYS A 88 -5.72 2.86 5.81
C LYS A 88 -5.23 2.33 4.48
N PHE A 89 -3.95 1.98 4.43
CA PHE A 89 -3.30 1.38 3.29
C PHE A 89 -2.81 -0.03 3.65
N LYS A 90 -3.35 -1.05 2.98
CA LYS A 90 -3.06 -2.45 3.28
C LYS A 90 -2.65 -3.18 2.01
N VAL A 91 -1.56 -3.93 2.05
CA VAL A 91 -1.01 -4.63 0.88
C VAL A 91 -0.65 -6.06 1.24
N GLY A 92 -1.17 -7.05 0.51
CA GLY A 92 -0.88 -8.47 0.74
C GLY A 92 -0.64 -9.23 -0.56
N ASP A 93 0.30 -10.18 -0.54
CA ASP A 93 0.63 -11.08 -1.67
C ASP A 93 0.88 -10.35 -2.99
N VAL A 94 1.54 -9.19 -2.95
CA VAL A 94 1.73 -8.36 -4.14
C VAL A 94 3.02 -8.72 -4.87
N PHE A 95 2.94 -8.81 -6.20
CA PHE A 95 4.09 -9.00 -7.09
C PHE A 95 4.53 -7.66 -7.68
N VAL A 96 5.74 -7.20 -7.34
CA VAL A 96 6.28 -5.95 -7.87
C VAL A 96 7.26 -6.26 -8.99
N MET A 97 6.87 -5.92 -10.21
CA MET A 97 7.72 -5.99 -11.40
C MET A 97 8.75 -4.86 -11.38
N PRO A 98 9.84 -4.97 -12.16
CA PRO A 98 10.76 -3.85 -12.39
C PRO A 98 10.00 -2.59 -12.83
N PRO A 99 10.42 -1.40 -12.38
CA PRO A 99 9.79 -0.15 -12.78
C PRO A 99 9.97 0.06 -14.29
N GLU A 100 8.97 0.69 -14.91
CA GLU A 100 9.11 1.17 -16.28
C GLU A 100 10.21 2.26 -16.34
N PRO A 101 11.00 2.35 -17.42
CA PRO A 101 12.04 3.36 -17.55
C PRO A 101 11.50 4.78 -17.34
N GLY A 102 12.17 5.56 -16.48
CA GLY A 102 11.75 6.92 -16.14
C GLY A 102 10.59 7.03 -15.16
N HIS A 103 10.05 5.91 -14.67
CA HIS A 103 9.00 5.94 -13.65
C HIS A 103 9.58 6.24 -12.26
N THR A 104 9.32 7.45 -11.76
CA THR A 104 9.72 7.88 -10.42
C THR A 104 8.54 7.87 -9.46
N PHE A 105 8.81 8.05 -8.16
CA PHE A 105 7.75 8.35 -7.21
C PHE A 105 6.96 9.58 -7.65
N PRO A 106 5.63 9.57 -7.46
CA PRO A 106 4.79 10.70 -7.85
C PRO A 106 5.05 11.89 -6.94
N GLU A 107 4.85 13.09 -7.48
CA GLU A 107 4.67 14.28 -6.66
C GLU A 107 3.40 14.14 -5.81
N VAL A 108 3.46 14.65 -4.58
CA VAL A 108 2.37 14.53 -3.62
C VAL A 108 1.28 15.56 -3.95
N ILE A 109 0.33 15.15 -4.77
CA ILE A 109 -0.82 15.98 -5.16
C ILE A 109 -1.83 16.10 -4.00
N SER A 110 -1.99 15.02 -3.22
CA SER A 110 -2.79 15.03 -2.00
C SER A 110 -1.99 14.45 -0.83
N ARG A 111 -2.21 15.02 0.37
CA ARG A 111 -1.54 14.63 1.62
C ARG A 111 -2.53 13.93 2.55
N PRO A 112 -2.84 12.64 2.31
CA PRO A 112 -3.74 11.91 3.19
C PRO A 112 -3.17 11.79 4.60
N SER A 113 -4.05 11.83 5.61
CA SER A 113 -3.70 11.53 7.00
C SER A 113 -3.67 10.02 7.21
N LEU A 114 -2.61 9.36 6.74
CA LEU A 114 -2.45 7.92 6.91
C LEU A 114 -2.32 7.55 8.39
N GLU A 115 -3.23 6.71 8.87
CA GLU A 115 -3.30 6.21 10.24
C GLU A 115 -2.79 4.77 10.34
N VAL A 116 -3.00 3.96 9.29
CA VAL A 116 -2.68 2.53 9.30
C VAL A 116 -1.96 2.15 8.01
N ILE A 117 -0.78 1.55 8.17
CA ILE A 117 -0.03 0.92 7.07
C ILE A 117 0.24 -0.54 7.43
N ARG A 118 -0.19 -1.46 6.56
CA ARG A 118 0.07 -2.89 6.76
C ARG A 118 0.58 -3.58 5.50
N PHE A 119 1.67 -4.32 5.67
CA PHE A 119 2.26 -5.24 4.71
C PHE A 119 2.35 -6.65 5.35
N PRO A 120 1.21 -7.29 5.69
CA PRO A 120 1.18 -8.51 6.49
C PRO A 120 1.67 -9.77 5.76
N SER A 121 2.05 -9.66 4.49
CA SER A 121 2.36 -10.82 3.65
C SER A 121 3.52 -10.47 2.73
N ARG A 122 4.11 -11.51 2.13
CA ARG A 122 5.25 -11.34 1.24
C ARG A 122 4.90 -10.39 0.10
N LEU A 123 5.66 -9.30 0.03
CA LEU A 123 5.81 -8.59 -1.22
C LEU A 123 6.85 -9.39 -2.01
N PHE A 124 6.43 -9.96 -3.13
CA PHE A 124 7.35 -10.61 -4.05
C PHE A 124 8.08 -9.50 -4.80
N LEU A 125 9.18 -9.04 -4.19
CA LEU A 125 9.97 -7.93 -4.67
C LEU A 125 11.19 -8.48 -5.42
N VAL A 126 11.45 -7.89 -6.59
CA VAL A 126 12.71 -8.11 -7.29
C VAL A 126 13.87 -7.36 -6.61
N ASP A 127 13.58 -6.33 -5.78
CA ASP A 127 14.58 -5.38 -5.24
C ASP A 127 14.22 -4.79 -3.87
N ASP A 128 15.01 -3.80 -3.39
CA ASP A 128 14.79 -2.95 -2.20
C ASP A 128 13.57 -2.00 -2.33
N SER A 129 12.49 -2.50 -2.94
CA SER A 129 11.32 -1.72 -3.32
C SER A 129 10.57 -1.16 -2.11
N ILE A 130 10.34 -1.96 -1.06
CA ILE A 130 9.60 -1.49 0.11
C ILE A 130 10.34 -0.38 0.85
N SER A 131 11.67 -0.53 0.97
CA SER A 131 12.58 0.46 1.51
C SER A 131 12.43 1.83 0.85
N ASN A 132 12.40 1.87 -0.48
CA ASN A 132 12.21 3.11 -1.23
C ASN A 132 10.83 3.74 -0.97
N PHE A 133 9.78 2.92 -0.82
CA PHE A 133 8.45 3.42 -0.49
C PHE A 133 8.36 4.00 0.91
N LEU A 134 8.98 3.36 1.91
CA LEU A 134 9.02 3.86 3.28
C LEU A 134 9.84 5.16 3.38
N ASP A 135 10.99 5.23 2.71
CA ASP A 135 11.81 6.44 2.65
C ASP A 135 11.03 7.61 2.02
N TRP A 136 10.31 7.36 0.93
CA TRP A 136 9.40 8.34 0.32
C TRP A 136 8.31 8.82 1.29
N LEU A 137 7.66 7.92 2.04
CA LEU A 137 6.66 8.30 3.06
C LEU A 137 7.25 9.23 4.14
N VAL A 138 8.50 8.98 4.53
CA VAL A 138 9.22 9.81 5.50
C VAL A 138 9.51 11.19 4.91
N LYS A 139 10.15 11.22 3.74
CA LYS A 139 10.53 12.44 3.02
C LYS A 139 9.34 13.37 2.78
N GLU A 140 8.19 12.80 2.41
CA GLU A 140 6.98 13.57 2.12
C GLU A 140 6.14 13.90 3.37
N SER A 141 6.60 13.51 4.57
CA SER A 141 5.91 13.72 5.84
C SER A 141 4.51 13.08 5.94
N LEU A 142 4.25 12.05 5.13
CA LEU A 142 2.98 11.30 5.13
C LEU A 142 2.86 10.33 6.31
N HIS A 143 3.96 10.11 7.03
CA HIS A 143 4.06 9.20 8.16
C HIS A 143 3.57 9.79 9.50
N THR A 144 3.38 11.11 9.59
CA THR A 144 3.15 11.86 10.84
C THR A 144 1.95 11.37 11.67
N HIS A 145 0.94 10.79 11.02
CA HIS A 145 -0.30 10.34 11.66
C HIS A 145 -0.38 8.81 11.82
N ILE A 146 0.67 8.07 11.45
CA ILE A 146 0.65 6.60 11.48
C ILE A 146 0.62 6.13 12.93
N ARG A 147 -0.44 5.39 13.28
CA ARG A 147 -0.64 4.78 14.60
C ARG A 147 -0.46 3.28 14.57
N THR A 148 -0.68 2.64 13.43
CA THR A 148 -0.49 1.20 13.27
C THR A 148 0.46 0.94 12.12
N LEU A 149 1.55 0.23 12.42
CA LEU A 149 2.54 -0.21 11.46
C LEU A 149 2.72 -1.72 11.55
N ASP A 150 2.50 -2.42 10.45
CA ASP A 150 2.68 -3.87 10.33
C ASP A 150 3.53 -4.15 9.09
N ILE A 151 4.75 -4.64 9.28
CA ILE A 151 5.72 -4.87 8.20
C ILE A 151 6.39 -6.23 8.37
N VAL A 152 6.49 -6.98 7.28
CA VAL A 152 7.38 -8.14 7.18
C VAL A 152 8.75 -7.68 6.68
N LEU A 153 9.82 -7.98 7.42
CA LEU A 153 11.20 -7.70 7.06
C LEU A 153 11.82 -8.93 6.39
N PHE A 154 12.47 -8.71 5.26
CA PHE A 154 13.14 -9.73 4.44
C PHE A 154 14.66 -9.62 4.53
N ARG A 155 15.21 -8.41 4.71
CA ARG A 155 16.65 -8.13 4.62
C ARG A 155 17.12 -7.20 5.74
N HIS A 156 18.39 -7.35 6.14
CA HIS A 156 19.01 -6.47 7.15
C HIS A 156 18.99 -4.98 6.77
N LYS A 157 19.15 -4.65 5.48
CA LYS A 157 19.13 -3.25 5.00
C LYS A 157 17.79 -2.56 5.26
N GLU A 158 16.68 -3.31 5.25
CA GLU A 158 15.35 -2.77 5.54
C GLU A 158 15.21 -2.36 7.01
N ALA A 159 15.99 -2.98 7.90
CA ALA A 159 15.98 -2.69 9.33
C ALA A 159 16.40 -1.25 9.62
N GLU A 160 17.40 -0.73 8.92
CA GLU A 160 17.85 0.66 9.08
C GLU A 160 16.78 1.66 8.65
N ILE A 161 16.08 1.36 7.55
CA ILE A 161 15.04 2.22 7.01
C ILE A 161 13.81 2.19 7.91
N VAL A 162 13.44 1.01 8.41
CA VAL A 162 12.40 0.88 9.43
C VAL A 162 12.81 1.60 10.71
N ARG A 163 14.07 1.55 11.13
CA ARG A 163 14.55 2.34 12.27
C ARG A 163 14.37 3.84 12.03
N ASN A 164 14.71 4.34 10.85
CA ASN A 164 14.52 5.74 10.49
C ASN A 164 13.03 6.13 10.46
N LEU A 165 12.18 5.27 9.89
CA LEU A 165 10.73 5.44 9.92
C LEU A 165 10.22 5.49 11.36
N LEU A 166 10.64 4.56 12.22
CA LEU A 166 10.25 4.48 13.63
C LEU A 166 10.70 5.71 14.44
N ARG A 167 11.83 6.34 14.10
CA ARG A 167 12.20 7.63 14.70
C ARG A 167 11.18 8.72 14.38
N GLY A 168 10.64 8.72 13.17
CA GLY A 168 9.61 9.67 12.75
C GLY A 168 8.21 9.35 13.29
N VAL A 169 7.79 8.09 13.26
CA VAL A 169 6.43 7.67 13.68
C VAL A 169 6.33 7.32 15.16
N GLY A 170 7.46 7.09 15.85
CA GLY A 170 7.50 6.58 17.22
C GLY A 170 6.59 7.30 18.21
N PRO A 171 6.53 8.64 18.23
CA PRO A 171 5.66 9.37 19.15
C PRO A 171 4.16 9.16 18.92
N SER A 172 3.73 8.82 17.70
CA SER A 172 2.32 8.62 17.34
C SER A 172 1.92 7.15 17.23
N LEU A 173 2.90 6.24 17.22
CA LEU A 173 2.69 4.81 17.02
C LEU A 173 2.06 4.16 18.25
N GLN A 174 0.95 3.44 18.04
CA GLN A 174 0.19 2.72 19.06
C GLN A 174 0.35 1.21 18.91
N ASP A 175 0.36 0.73 17.66
CA ASP A 175 0.49 -0.68 17.33
C ASP A 175 1.68 -0.88 16.39
N LEU A 176 2.59 -1.77 16.79
CA LEU A 176 3.74 -2.15 16.00
C LEU A 176 3.81 -3.67 15.88
N SER A 177 3.78 -4.15 14.64
CA SER A 177 4.00 -5.56 14.34
C SER A 177 5.14 -5.71 13.34
N PHE A 178 6.10 -6.56 13.71
CA PHE A 178 7.15 -7.00 12.82
C PHE A 178 7.12 -8.51 12.70
N SER A 179 7.19 -8.98 11.47
CA SER A 179 7.40 -10.39 11.18
C SER A 179 8.71 -10.53 10.41
N LEU A 180 9.45 -11.58 10.71
CA LEU A 180 10.63 -11.95 9.94
C LEU A 180 10.27 -13.02 8.94
N ASP A 181 10.81 -12.92 7.73
CA ASP A 181 10.66 -14.01 6.78
C ASP A 181 11.34 -15.29 7.33
N PRO A 182 10.59 -16.40 7.51
CA PRO A 182 11.16 -17.66 8.00
C PRO A 182 12.25 -18.24 7.09
N GLU A 183 12.34 -17.82 5.83
CA GLU A 183 13.39 -18.28 4.89
C GLU A 183 14.77 -17.63 5.18
N ASN A 184 14.80 -16.47 5.84
CA ASN A 184 16.02 -15.70 6.15
C ASN A 184 16.30 -15.59 7.65
N ARG A 185 15.95 -16.61 8.45
CA ARG A 185 16.02 -16.56 9.92
C ARG A 185 17.39 -16.18 10.52
N GLY A 186 18.50 -16.47 9.82
CA GLY A 186 19.85 -16.13 10.29
C GLY A 186 20.10 -14.62 10.30
N GLU A 187 19.96 -13.97 9.15
CA GLU A 187 20.21 -12.53 8.97
C GLU A 187 19.12 -11.66 9.61
N SER A 188 17.89 -12.17 9.66
CA SER A 188 16.72 -11.45 10.16
C SER A 188 16.72 -11.24 11.68
N LYS A 189 17.36 -12.12 12.45
CA LYS A 189 17.51 -11.92 13.90
C LYS A 189 18.36 -10.70 14.24
N CYS A 190 19.44 -10.46 13.49
CA CYS A 190 20.26 -9.27 13.62
C CYS A 190 19.49 -7.99 13.28
N ALA A 191 18.60 -8.07 12.28
CA ALA A 191 17.73 -6.96 11.88
C ALA A 191 16.77 -6.52 13.00
N LEU A 192 16.10 -7.45 13.69
CA LEU A 192 15.23 -7.08 14.82
C LEU A 192 16.01 -6.49 15.99
N LEU A 193 17.16 -7.08 16.32
CA LEU A 193 18.00 -6.56 17.40
C LEU A 193 18.46 -5.13 17.09
N SER A 194 18.81 -4.83 15.84
CA SER A 194 19.22 -3.49 15.44
C SER A 194 18.08 -2.47 15.42
N ILE A 195 16.82 -2.93 15.29
CA ILE A 195 15.64 -2.08 15.45
C ILE A 195 15.35 -1.82 16.93
N LEU A 196 15.60 -2.78 17.82
CA LEU A 196 15.21 -2.70 19.23
C LEU A 196 16.24 -2.03 20.15
N THR A 197 17.49 -1.82 19.71
CA THR A 197 18.54 -1.14 20.48
C THR A 197 18.41 0.40 20.49
N PHE A 198 17.21 0.91 20.70
CA PHE A 198 16.96 2.34 20.95
C PHE A 198 17.38 2.75 22.37
#